data_AF-X1LFX1-F1
#
_entry.id   AF-X1LFX1-F1
#
_cell.length_a   1.000
_cell.length_b   1.000
_cell.length_c   1.000
_cell.angle_alpha   90.00
_cell.angle_beta   90.00
_cell.angle_gamma   90.00
#
_symmetry.space_group_name_H-M   'P 1'
#
loop_
_entity.id
_entity.type
_entity.pdbx_description
1 polymer ?
#
loop_
_entity_poly.entity_id
_entity_poly.type
_entity_poly.pdbx_seq_one_letter_code
_entity_poly.pdbx_strand_id
1 'polypeptide(L)'
;MVAELGLNNVKVDFTGCHGFCQQGPIAFVEPEGIFYTHVSVEDVPEITQSHLRDGQPVARLFYIDPVTDQAVPYYKDINFYKKQQRIVLRNCGRINPERIEDYLTTGGYQSLRKVLFEMTPEQVIDEVKRSGLRGRGGAGFPTGLKWEFCRNSPGTQKYMICNADEGDPGAFM
;
A
#
# COMPACT_ATOMS: atom_id res chain seq x y z
N MET A 1 18.22 -5.70 19.82
CA MET A 1 18.12 -7.13 19.45
C MET A 1 18.71 -7.51 18.10
N VAL A 2 18.27 -7.02 16.93
CA VAL A 2 18.91 -7.37 15.64
C VAL A 2 20.42 -7.07 15.63
N ALA A 3 20.78 -5.85 16.06
CA ALA A 3 22.19 -5.45 16.21
C ALA A 3 22.92 -6.24 17.32
N GLU A 4 22.24 -6.61 18.40
CA GLU A 4 22.80 -7.40 19.51
C GLU A 4 23.09 -8.84 19.11
N LEU A 5 22.33 -9.39 18.15
CA LEU A 5 22.54 -10.72 17.57
C LEU A 5 23.60 -10.71 16.45
N GLY A 6 24.20 -9.57 16.12
CA GLY A 6 25.21 -9.43 15.07
C GLY A 6 24.67 -9.64 13.64
N LEU A 7 23.36 -9.50 13.44
CA LEU A 7 22.71 -9.68 12.14
C LEU A 7 22.90 -8.43 11.29
N ASN A 8 23.95 -8.42 10.45
CA ASN A 8 24.29 -7.27 9.59
C ASN A 8 23.53 -7.25 8.26
N ASN A 9 22.84 -8.34 7.92
CA ASN A 9 22.05 -8.52 6.69
C ASN A 9 20.55 -8.24 6.88
N VAL A 10 20.14 -7.79 8.06
CA VAL A 10 18.74 -7.50 8.38
C VAL A 10 18.56 -6.00 8.54
N LYS A 11 17.61 -5.44 7.78
CA LYS A 11 17.13 -4.07 7.95
C LYS A 11 15.75 -4.12 8.59
N VAL A 12 15.56 -3.40 9.68
CA VAL A 12 14.23 -3.14 10.24
C VAL A 12 13.77 -1.79 9.73
N ASP A 13 12.57 -1.74 9.19
CA ASP A 13 11.93 -0.51 8.72
C ASP A 13 10.46 -0.55 9.11
N PHE A 14 9.80 0.60 9.10
CA PHE A 14 8.34 0.65 9.23
C PHE A 14 7.72 0.90 7.85
N THR A 15 6.54 0.32 7.64
CA THR A 15 5.75 0.53 6.42
C THR A 15 4.34 0.99 6.80
N GLY A 16 3.55 1.37 5.80
CA GLY A 16 2.12 1.61 6.01
C GLY A 16 1.35 0.34 6.35
N CYS A 17 0.06 0.46 6.65
CA CYS A 17 -0.79 -0.69 6.92
C CYS A 17 -0.90 -1.63 5.70
N HIS A 18 -0.90 -2.95 5.95
CA HIS A 18 -1.21 -3.95 4.92
C HIS A 18 -2.71 -4.07 4.62
N GLY A 19 -3.59 -3.40 5.38
CA GLY A 19 -5.04 -3.36 5.17
C GLY A 19 -5.84 -4.47 5.87
N PHE A 20 -5.17 -5.42 6.53
CA PHE A 20 -5.84 -6.48 7.29
C PHE A 20 -5.75 -6.19 8.79
N CYS A 21 -6.35 -5.06 9.20
CA CYS A 21 -6.19 -4.50 10.54
C CYS A 21 -6.55 -5.45 11.68
N GLN A 22 -7.51 -6.36 11.45
CA GLN A 22 -7.91 -7.38 12.43
C GLN A 22 -6.75 -8.30 12.83
N GLN A 23 -5.77 -8.51 11.95
CA GLN A 23 -4.61 -9.38 12.19
C GLN A 23 -3.39 -8.62 12.74
N GLY A 24 -3.56 -7.33 13.02
CA GLY A 24 -2.53 -6.48 13.62
C GLY A 24 -2.22 -6.85 15.09
N PRO A 25 -1.03 -6.48 15.59
CA PRO A 25 0.12 -5.94 14.86
C PRO A 25 0.76 -6.96 13.91
N ILE A 26 1.17 -6.50 12.73
CA ILE A 26 1.75 -7.35 11.67
C ILE A 26 3.25 -7.09 11.59
N ALA A 27 4.03 -8.16 11.48
CA ALA A 27 5.42 -8.10 11.02
C ALA A 27 5.56 -8.83 9.70
N PHE A 28 6.25 -8.21 8.74
CA PHE A 28 6.45 -8.75 7.40
C PHE A 28 7.94 -8.89 7.11
N VAL A 29 8.36 -10.07 6.64
CA VAL A 29 9.77 -10.35 6.33
C VAL A 29 9.95 -10.48 4.83
N GLU A 30 10.69 -9.53 4.25
CA GLU A 30 11.11 -9.56 2.85
C GLU A 30 12.56 -10.05 2.70
N PRO A 31 12.91 -10.71 1.57
CA PRO A 31 12.09 -10.95 0.38
C PRO A 31 11.20 -12.21 0.46
N GLU A 32 11.26 -12.98 1.55
CA GLU A 32 10.55 -14.27 1.69
C GLU A 32 9.02 -14.13 1.58
N GLY A 33 8.48 -12.99 2.01
CA GLY A 33 7.05 -12.73 2.01
C GLY A 33 6.32 -13.38 3.19
N ILE A 34 7.04 -13.67 4.28
CA ILE A 34 6.47 -14.23 5.52
C ILE A 34 5.66 -13.16 6.23
N PHE A 35 4.44 -13.53 6.63
CA PHE A 35 3.45 -12.66 7.25
C PHE A 35 3.11 -13.16 8.65
N TYR A 36 3.60 -12.44 9.66
CA TYR A 36 3.29 -12.69 11.06
C TYR A 36 2.13 -11.83 11.53
N THR A 37 1.20 -12.44 12.25
CA THR A 37 -0.01 -11.80 12.79
C THR A 37 0.03 -11.74 14.30
N HIS A 38 -0.66 -10.74 14.87
CA HIS A 38 -0.78 -10.56 16.32
C HIS A 38 0.55 -10.54 17.08
N VAL A 39 1.60 -10.00 16.45
CA VAL A 39 2.95 -9.97 17.02
C VAL A 39 2.98 -9.08 18.25
N SER A 40 3.51 -9.61 19.35
CA SER A 40 3.78 -8.87 20.58
C SER A 40 5.29 -8.62 20.76
N VAL A 41 5.64 -7.82 21.78
CA VAL A 41 7.06 -7.52 22.09
C VAL A 41 7.80 -8.80 22.53
N GLU A 42 7.10 -9.71 23.17
CA GLU A 42 7.61 -10.99 23.67
C GLU A 42 7.93 -11.98 22.54
N ASP A 43 7.37 -11.80 21.36
CA ASP A 43 7.62 -12.64 20.19
C ASP A 43 8.93 -12.27 19.46
N VAL A 44 9.40 -11.02 19.62
CA VAL A 44 10.55 -10.50 18.87
C VAL A 44 11.82 -11.35 19.09
N PRO A 45 12.15 -11.84 20.30
CA PRO A 45 13.32 -12.70 20.50
C PRO A 45 13.24 -13.99 19.69
N GLU A 46 12.07 -14.63 19.62
CA GLU A 46 11.89 -15.86 18.86
C GLU A 46 11.97 -15.59 17.35
N ILE A 47 11.32 -14.52 16.86
CA ILE A 47 11.41 -14.14 15.43
C ILE A 47 12.87 -13.86 15.05
N THR A 48 13.60 -13.09 15.85
CA THR A 48 14.98 -12.72 15.51
C THR A 48 15.96 -13.89 15.59
N GLN A 49 15.80 -14.80 16.57
CA GLN A 49 16.68 -15.96 16.75
C GLN A 49 16.28 -17.09 15.79
N SER A 50 15.05 -17.60 15.89
CA SER A 50 14.61 -18.75 15.09
C SER A 50 14.54 -18.39 13.60
N HIS A 51 13.88 -17.29 13.25
CA HIS A 51 13.66 -16.97 11.83
C HIS A 51 14.84 -16.22 11.22
N LEU A 52 15.18 -15.03 11.72
CA LEU A 52 16.15 -14.17 11.04
C LEU A 52 17.60 -14.67 11.12
N ARG A 53 17.95 -15.40 12.19
CA ARG A 53 19.29 -15.98 12.37
C ARG A 53 19.35 -17.43 11.88
N ASP A 54 18.43 -18.28 12.31
CA ASP A 54 18.49 -19.73 12.04
C ASP A 54 17.67 -20.17 10.81
N GLY A 55 16.93 -19.26 10.18
CA GLY A 55 16.15 -19.52 8.96
C GLY A 55 14.90 -20.37 9.18
N GLN A 56 14.41 -20.46 10.42
CA GLN A 56 13.22 -21.22 10.82
C GLN A 56 12.08 -20.27 11.22
N PRO A 57 11.13 -20.00 10.32
CA PRO A 57 9.96 -19.19 10.60
C PRO A 57 9.12 -19.67 11.79
N VAL A 58 8.52 -18.73 12.51
CA VAL A 58 7.76 -18.99 13.75
C VAL A 58 6.32 -19.35 13.41
N ALA A 59 6.05 -20.66 13.20
CA ALA A 59 4.78 -21.12 12.66
C ALA A 59 3.54 -20.75 13.50
N ARG A 60 3.68 -20.63 14.83
CA ARG A 60 2.59 -20.21 15.73
C ARG A 60 2.09 -18.78 15.49
N LEU A 61 2.87 -17.96 14.78
CA LEU A 61 2.56 -16.57 14.46
C LEU A 61 2.01 -16.39 13.04
N PHE A 62 1.86 -17.46 12.27
CA PHE A 62 1.26 -17.39 10.94
C PHE A 62 -0.24 -17.15 11.04
N TYR A 63 -0.78 -16.51 9.99
CA TYR A 63 -2.22 -16.43 9.80
C TYR A 63 -2.83 -17.83 9.71
N ILE A 64 -3.86 -18.11 10.49
CA ILE A 64 -4.65 -19.33 10.37
C ILE A 64 -5.88 -19.03 9.50
N ASP A 65 -6.03 -19.77 8.41
CA ASP A 65 -7.22 -19.65 7.58
C ASP A 65 -8.44 -20.20 8.35
N PRO A 66 -9.48 -19.38 8.60
CA PRO A 66 -10.62 -19.78 9.43
C PRO A 66 -11.51 -20.83 8.74
N VAL A 67 -11.33 -21.09 7.45
CA VAL A 67 -12.08 -22.08 6.68
C VAL A 67 -11.36 -23.43 6.68
N THR A 68 -10.04 -23.43 6.49
CA THR A 68 -9.27 -24.68 6.38
C THR A 68 -8.55 -25.08 7.65
N ASP A 69 -8.47 -24.20 8.65
CA ASP A 69 -7.70 -24.37 9.89
C ASP A 69 -6.20 -24.64 9.64
N GLN A 70 -5.68 -24.06 8.55
CA GLN A 70 -4.28 -24.23 8.14
C GLN A 70 -3.51 -22.94 8.32
N ALA A 71 -2.26 -23.07 8.76
CA ALA A 71 -1.32 -21.96 8.83
C ALA A 71 -0.87 -21.56 7.41
N VAL A 72 -1.01 -20.27 7.10
CA VAL A 72 -0.64 -19.68 5.81
C VAL A 72 0.49 -18.69 6.04
N PRO A 73 1.75 -19.08 5.78
CA PRO A 73 2.91 -18.24 6.07
C PRO A 73 3.05 -17.05 5.13
N TYR A 74 2.65 -17.21 3.86
CA TYR A 74 2.97 -16.25 2.81
C TYR A 74 1.83 -15.27 2.56
N TYR A 75 2.15 -13.98 2.57
CA TYR A 75 1.19 -12.89 2.31
C TYR A 75 0.36 -13.11 1.04
N LYS A 76 0.98 -13.57 -0.05
CA LYS A 76 0.31 -13.78 -1.35
C LYS A 76 -0.76 -14.88 -1.32
N ASP A 77 -0.64 -15.82 -0.39
CA ASP A 77 -1.49 -17.02 -0.30
C ASP A 77 -2.66 -16.82 0.67
N ILE A 78 -2.57 -15.82 1.55
CA ILE A 78 -3.67 -15.43 2.45
C ILE A 78 -4.89 -15.03 1.61
N ASN A 79 -6.02 -15.70 1.88
CA ASN A 79 -7.26 -15.52 1.13
C ASN A 79 -7.76 -14.06 1.07
N PHE A 80 -7.52 -13.30 2.13
CA PHE A 80 -7.82 -11.85 2.18
C PHE A 80 -7.11 -11.10 1.06
N TYR A 81 -5.82 -11.36 0.81
CA TYR A 81 -5.01 -10.64 -0.19
C TYR A 81 -5.10 -11.25 -1.59
N LYS A 82 -5.08 -12.58 -1.68
CA LYS A 82 -5.03 -13.34 -2.94
C LYS A 82 -6.13 -12.96 -3.94
N LYS A 83 -7.29 -12.54 -3.43
CA LYS A 83 -8.47 -12.19 -4.23
C LYS A 83 -8.58 -10.70 -4.55
N GLN A 84 -7.62 -9.87 -4.14
CA GLN A 84 -7.65 -8.42 -4.33
C GLN A 84 -6.81 -7.98 -5.53
N GLN A 85 -7.34 -7.03 -6.30
CA GLN A 85 -6.55 -6.27 -7.27
C GLN A 85 -6.24 -4.88 -6.69
N ARG A 86 -5.12 -4.78 -5.99
CA ARG A 86 -4.68 -3.54 -5.35
C ARG A 86 -4.00 -2.64 -6.37
N ILE A 87 -4.74 -1.76 -7.05
CA ILE A 87 -4.16 -0.79 -8.00
C ILE A 87 -3.62 0.44 -7.25
N VAL A 88 -4.48 1.13 -6.50
CA VAL A 88 -4.11 2.33 -5.71
C VAL A 88 -3.26 1.95 -4.51
N LEU A 89 -3.66 0.89 -3.79
CA LEU A 89 -3.01 0.42 -2.56
C LEU A 89 -1.85 -0.55 -2.82
N ARG A 90 -1.28 -0.60 -4.03
CA ARG A 90 -0.23 -1.56 -4.43
C ARG A 90 1.05 -1.44 -3.60
N ASN A 91 1.33 -0.24 -3.08
CA ASN A 91 2.53 0.08 -2.31
C ASN A 91 2.29 0.08 -0.79
N CYS A 92 1.03 0.12 -0.33
CA CYS A 92 0.72 0.09 1.10
C CYS A 92 1.21 -1.22 1.72
N GLY A 93 1.93 -1.12 2.85
CA GLY A 93 2.59 -2.27 3.50
C GLY A 93 3.95 -2.65 2.92
N ARG A 94 4.37 -2.07 1.79
CA ARG A 94 5.62 -2.45 1.10
C ARG A 94 6.71 -1.39 1.12
N ILE A 95 6.33 -0.13 1.21
CA ILE A 95 7.28 0.99 1.26
C ILE A 95 7.15 1.73 2.58
N ASN A 96 8.23 2.37 3.00
CA ASN A 96 8.17 3.36 4.05
C ASN A 96 7.53 4.66 3.47
N PRO A 97 6.35 5.10 3.96
CA PRO A 97 5.66 6.26 3.42
C PRO A 97 6.38 7.60 3.70
N GLU A 98 7.34 7.62 4.63
CA GLU A 98 8.13 8.81 4.98
C GLU A 98 9.45 8.90 4.20
N ARG A 99 9.74 7.92 3.32
CA ARG A 99 10.96 7.88 2.51
C ARG A 99 10.65 8.02 1.03
N ILE A 100 11.02 9.15 0.45
CA ILE A 100 10.75 9.43 -0.96
C ILE A 100 11.47 8.44 -1.89
N GLU A 101 12.64 7.96 -1.51
CA GLU A 101 13.44 7.00 -2.29
C GLU A 101 12.69 5.67 -2.46
N ASP A 102 11.99 5.20 -1.43
CA ASP A 102 11.20 3.97 -1.50
C ASP A 102 10.01 4.14 -2.48
N TYR A 103 9.41 5.33 -2.52
CA TYR A 103 8.38 5.62 -3.52
C TYR A 103 8.96 5.70 -4.93
N LEU A 104 10.14 6.30 -5.11
CA LEU A 104 10.82 6.39 -6.41
C LEU A 104 11.22 5.01 -6.96
N THR A 105 11.75 4.12 -6.13
CA THR A 105 12.17 2.77 -6.54
C THR A 105 11.00 1.90 -7.02
N THR A 106 9.78 2.17 -6.54
CA THR A 106 8.54 1.52 -7.01
C THR A 106 7.88 2.22 -8.20
N GLY A 107 8.57 3.17 -8.83
CA GLY A 107 8.07 3.91 -10.00
C GLY A 107 7.22 5.14 -9.66
N GLY A 108 7.29 5.63 -8.41
CA GLY A 108 6.69 6.89 -8.00
C GLY A 108 7.12 8.06 -8.90
N TYR A 109 6.20 9.00 -9.12
CA TYR A 109 6.35 10.18 -10.00
C TYR A 109 6.62 9.92 -11.49
N GLN A 110 6.74 8.67 -11.96
CA GLN A 110 6.94 8.39 -13.39
C GLN A 110 5.84 9.01 -14.27
N SER A 111 4.57 8.85 -13.88
CA SER A 111 3.45 9.46 -14.61
C SER A 111 3.48 10.99 -14.54
N LEU A 112 3.90 11.58 -13.43
CA LEU A 112 4.02 13.04 -13.31
C LEU A 112 5.09 13.58 -14.26
N ARG A 113 6.25 12.91 -14.34
CA ARG A 113 7.30 13.26 -15.29
C ARG A 113 6.78 13.25 -16.72
N LYS A 114 6.08 12.18 -17.12
CA LYS A 114 5.46 12.08 -18.46
C LYS A 114 4.50 13.25 -18.71
N VAL A 115 3.61 13.53 -17.76
CA VAL A 115 2.63 14.61 -17.88
C VAL A 115 3.30 15.98 -18.04
N LEU A 116 4.38 16.26 -17.30
CA LEU A 116 5.04 17.56 -17.32
C LEU A 116 5.84 17.83 -18.60
N PHE A 117 6.45 16.79 -19.19
CA PHE A 117 7.41 16.97 -20.28
C PHE A 117 6.92 16.47 -21.65
N GLU A 118 5.92 15.59 -21.68
CA GLU A 118 5.52 14.88 -22.90
C GLU A 118 4.03 15.06 -23.25
N MET A 119 3.23 15.71 -22.39
CA MET A 119 1.79 15.83 -22.60
C MET A 119 1.31 17.27 -22.49
N THR A 120 0.30 17.62 -23.29
CA THR A 120 -0.48 18.85 -23.11
C THR A 120 -1.60 18.63 -22.08
N PRO A 121 -2.14 19.69 -21.46
CA PRO A 121 -3.29 19.58 -20.57
C PRO A 121 -4.50 18.85 -21.19
N GLU A 122 -4.76 19.06 -22.48
CA GLU A 122 -5.85 18.42 -23.22
C GLU A 122 -5.61 16.92 -23.36
N GLN A 123 -4.37 16.50 -23.66
CA GLN A 123 -4.00 15.08 -23.72
C GLN A 123 -4.13 14.39 -22.37
N VAL A 124 -3.84 15.09 -21.27
CA VAL A 124 -4.05 14.57 -19.91
C VAL A 124 -5.54 14.36 -19.63
N ILE A 125 -6.38 15.34 -19.97
CA ILE A 125 -7.84 15.22 -19.81
C ILE A 125 -8.37 14.04 -20.63
N ASP A 126 -7.93 13.88 -21.87
CA ASP A 126 -8.33 12.78 -22.74
C ASP A 126 -7.89 11.42 -22.20
N GLU A 127 -6.69 11.30 -21.63
CA GLU A 127 -6.23 10.07 -20.99
C GLU A 127 -7.14 9.70 -19.80
N VAL A 128 -7.51 10.68 -18.97
CA VAL A 128 -8.42 10.45 -17.85
C VAL A 128 -9.83 10.10 -18.33
N LYS A 129 -10.33 10.71 -19.41
CA LYS A 129 -11.60 10.35 -20.06
C LYS A 129 -11.56 8.90 -20.56
N ARG A 130 -10.49 8.51 -21.27
CA ARG A 130 -10.28 7.14 -21.76
C ARG A 130 -10.24 6.10 -20.64
N SER A 131 -9.66 6.44 -19.49
CA SER A 131 -9.59 5.54 -18.33
C SER A 131 -10.96 5.18 -17.74
N GLY A 132 -12.01 5.98 -18.03
CA GLY A 132 -13.32 5.81 -17.42
C GLY A 132 -13.36 6.13 -15.91
N LEU A 133 -12.35 6.85 -15.38
CA LEU A 133 -12.30 7.19 -13.96
C LEU A 133 -13.52 8.01 -13.54
N ARG A 134 -14.13 7.60 -12.43
CA ARG A 134 -15.27 8.27 -11.80
C ARG A 134 -14.88 8.76 -10.40
N GLY A 135 -15.52 9.82 -9.94
CA GLY A 135 -15.33 10.35 -8.58
C GLY A 135 -15.57 9.29 -7.52
N ARG A 136 -14.62 9.13 -6.59
CA ARG A 136 -14.64 8.07 -5.56
C ARG A 136 -15.29 8.50 -4.24
N GLY A 137 -15.61 9.78 -4.07
CA GLY A 137 -16.37 10.29 -2.91
C GLY A 137 -17.90 10.10 -3.04
N GLY A 138 -18.36 8.96 -3.55
CA GLY A 138 -19.79 8.61 -3.62
C GLY A 138 -20.51 9.05 -4.90
N ALA A 139 -20.45 10.33 -5.30
CA ALA A 139 -21.26 10.84 -6.42
C ALA A 139 -20.99 10.21 -7.79
N GLY A 140 -19.80 9.61 -8.00
CA GLY A 140 -19.51 8.84 -9.20
C GLY A 140 -19.51 9.65 -10.51
N PHE A 141 -19.36 10.98 -10.47
CA PHE A 141 -19.32 11.80 -11.68
C PHE A 141 -18.03 11.49 -12.50
N PRO A 142 -18.08 11.43 -13.84
CA PRO A 142 -16.89 11.18 -14.67
C PRO A 142 -15.79 12.23 -14.44
N THR A 143 -14.61 11.79 -13.97
CA THR A 143 -13.53 12.68 -13.55
C THR A 143 -12.98 13.49 -14.71
N GLY A 144 -12.77 12.85 -15.87
CA GLY A 144 -12.25 13.53 -17.07
C GLY A 144 -13.18 14.63 -17.58
N LEU A 145 -14.51 14.41 -17.54
CA LEU A 145 -15.50 15.41 -17.93
C LEU A 145 -15.51 16.60 -16.96
N LYS A 146 -15.38 16.33 -15.66
CA LYS A 146 -15.26 17.40 -14.64
C LYS A 146 -14.04 18.28 -14.89
N TRP A 147 -12.90 17.68 -15.28
CA TRP A 147 -11.68 18.41 -15.59
C TRP A 147 -11.83 19.25 -16.87
N GLU A 148 -12.45 18.70 -17.91
CA GLU A 148 -12.75 19.41 -19.16
C GLU A 148 -13.62 20.65 -18.94
N PHE A 149 -14.68 20.55 -18.12
CA PHE A 149 -15.51 21.70 -17.77
C PHE A 149 -14.73 22.80 -17.04
N CYS A 150 -13.86 22.43 -16.10
CA CYS A 150 -13.01 23.39 -15.38
C CYS A 150 -12.04 24.11 -16.33
N ARG A 151 -11.42 23.35 -17.25
CA ARG A 151 -10.49 23.87 -18.26
C ARG A 151 -11.17 24.85 -19.21
N ASN A 152 -12.37 24.52 -19.68
CA ASN A 152 -13.13 25.32 -20.65
C ASN A 152 -13.85 26.52 -20.01
N SER A 153 -13.98 26.56 -18.68
CA SER A 153 -14.52 27.70 -17.97
C SER A 153 -13.63 28.94 -18.16
N PRO A 154 -14.20 30.15 -18.30
CA PRO A 154 -13.42 31.37 -18.43
C PRO A 154 -12.52 31.65 -17.21
N GLY A 155 -11.54 32.54 -17.39
CA GLY A 155 -10.57 32.94 -16.36
C GLY A 155 -9.28 32.11 -16.39
N THR A 156 -8.17 32.73 -16.01
CA THR A 156 -6.83 32.14 -16.02
C THR A 156 -6.46 31.47 -14.70
N GLN A 157 -6.97 31.99 -13.58
CA GLN A 157 -6.77 31.39 -12.26
C GLN A 157 -7.70 30.20 -12.07
N LYS A 158 -7.12 29.05 -11.71
CA LYS A 158 -7.85 27.81 -11.42
C LYS A 158 -7.37 27.24 -10.08
N TYR A 159 -8.20 26.40 -9.46
CA TYR A 159 -7.90 25.77 -8.18
C TYR A 159 -8.13 24.27 -8.26
N MET A 160 -7.30 23.51 -7.54
CA MET A 160 -7.48 22.09 -7.30
C MET A 160 -7.67 21.88 -5.80
N ILE A 161 -8.79 21.29 -5.42
CA ILE A 161 -9.14 21.04 -4.03
C ILE A 161 -9.22 19.53 -3.85
N CYS A 162 -8.43 19.00 -2.92
CA CYS A 162 -8.57 17.62 -2.45
C CYS A 162 -9.54 17.63 -1.27
N ASN A 163 -10.68 16.94 -1.40
CA ASN A 163 -11.55 16.70 -0.26
C ASN A 163 -11.07 15.44 0.46
N ALA A 164 -10.54 15.61 1.67
CA ALA A 164 -10.08 14.54 2.55
C ALA A 164 -10.91 14.46 3.85
N ASP A 165 -12.11 15.05 3.85
CA ASP A 165 -13.06 15.04 4.96
C ASP A 165 -13.83 13.70 5.00
N GLU A 166 -13.11 12.57 5.13
CA GLU A 166 -13.63 11.18 5.13
C GLU A 166 -14.52 10.87 6.36
N GLY A 167 -15.57 11.66 6.58
CA GLY A 167 -16.41 11.64 7.78
C GLY A 167 -17.49 10.56 7.80
N ASP A 168 -17.63 9.78 6.72
CA ASP A 168 -18.61 8.69 6.65
C ASP A 168 -18.21 7.54 7.59
N PRO A 169 -19.12 7.05 8.47
CA PRO A 169 -18.81 5.94 9.36
C PRO A 169 -18.35 4.69 8.61
N GLY A 170 -17.18 4.17 8.99
CA GLY A 170 -16.59 2.97 8.38
C GLY A 170 -15.77 3.25 7.11
N ALA A 171 -15.63 4.50 6.69
CA ALA A 171 -14.66 4.89 5.66
C ALA A 171 -13.27 5.05 6.29
N PHE A 172 -12.34 4.21 5.86
CA PHE A 172 -10.91 4.29 6.13
C PHE A 172 -10.19 3.57 4.98
N MET A 173 -9.98 4.29 3.88
CA MET A 173 -9.44 3.74 2.63
C MET A 173 -7.92 3.70 2.55
#